data_AF-A0A1I7GEL4-F1
#
_entry.id   AF-A0A1I7GEL4-F1
#
_cell.length_a   1.000
_cell.length_b   1.000
_cell.length_c   1.000
_cell.angle_alpha   90.00
_cell.angle_beta   90.00
_cell.angle_gamma   90.00
#
_symmetry.space_group_name_H-M   'P 1'
#
loop_
_entity.id
_entity.type
_entity.pdbx_description
1 polymer ?
#
loop_
_entity_poly.entity_id
_entity_poly.type
_entity_poly.pdbx_seq_one_letter_code
_entity_poly.pdbx_strand_id
1 'polypeptide(L)'
;MKKKTLALVLATALCVSMFAGCGKAQTEAPADGASVEVSAEEADAASSETSVADGELADGVYTASFNTDSSMFHVNEANDGKGTLTVKDGKMTIHVSLASKNIVNLFCGTAEDAQKDGAELLQPTNDTVTYDDGTTEEVNGFDIPVPAIDEEFDVALIGTKEKWYDHKVTVSDVKPEASEEDQAAADNVAKLIDAIYVQERTDKTDEQCAEAKKAWDALTDSQKELVEGEEADPDYFGRDTGDASKDDALNADKIGDKEILVVSFGTSFNGSRSEDIGGIEKALATAYPDYAVRRAFTAQIIINHVLARDGEAIDNVEQALERAVSNGVKELIVQPTHLMHGAEYDELMEALKKYESKFTKVAVAEPLLGEVGKDATVINKDKETVAKAVVAEAVKEAKFDSIDAAEKDGTAFVLMGHGTSHTANVTYSQMQTQMEKLGYKNVFIGTVEGEPEETELSKVIDKVKAAGYKKVVLRPLMVVAGDHANNDMAGDDDDSWKSGFEASGAFEKVDCQISGLGRIADVQKLYVEHTGAVIK
;
A
#
# COMPACT_ATOMS: atom_id res chain seq x y z
N MET A 1 -17.94 -5.72 8.38
CA MET A 1 -18.80 -4.89 7.51
C MET A 1 -18.12 -4.79 6.15
N LYS A 2 -18.87 -4.84 5.03
CA LYS A 2 -18.28 -4.86 3.67
C LYS A 2 -17.68 -3.48 3.35
N LYS A 3 -16.35 -3.33 3.41
CA LYS A 3 -15.65 -2.16 2.84
C LYS A 3 -15.96 -2.15 1.34
N LYS A 4 -16.68 -1.13 0.89
CA LYS A 4 -16.91 -0.87 -0.53
C LYS A 4 -15.69 -0.09 -1.02
N THR A 5 -14.90 -0.70 -1.88
CA THR A 5 -13.94 -0.01 -2.73
C THR A 5 -14.68 1.07 -3.51
N LEU A 6 -14.41 2.33 -3.16
CA LEU A 6 -15.04 3.49 -3.76
C LEU A 6 -14.20 3.90 -4.97
N ALA A 7 -14.70 3.60 -6.18
CA ALA A 7 -14.16 4.16 -7.40
C ALA A 7 -14.31 5.68 -7.38
N LEU A 8 -13.18 6.39 -7.39
CA LEU A 8 -13.09 7.85 -7.36
C LEU A 8 -13.68 8.44 -8.67
N VAL A 9 -14.81 9.14 -8.57
CA VAL A 9 -15.42 9.87 -9.68
C VAL A 9 -15.09 11.35 -9.54
N LEU A 10 -14.26 11.89 -10.45
CA LEU A 10 -13.91 13.32 -10.50
C LEU A 10 -15.14 14.19 -10.82
N ALA A 11 -15.45 15.14 -9.92
CA ALA A 11 -16.44 16.19 -10.14
C ALA A 11 -15.73 17.51 -10.50
N THR A 12 -16.00 18.02 -11.70
CA THR A 12 -15.41 19.27 -12.24
C THR A 12 -16.17 20.51 -11.71
N ALA A 13 -15.46 21.42 -11.04
CA ALA A 13 -15.98 22.73 -10.64
C ALA A 13 -15.20 23.88 -11.32
N LEU A 14 -15.93 24.79 -11.97
CA LEU A 14 -15.43 25.99 -12.64
C LEU A 14 -14.98 27.05 -11.61
N CYS A 15 -13.71 27.49 -11.68
CA CYS A 15 -13.21 28.65 -10.95
C CYS A 15 -12.93 29.85 -11.87
N VAL A 16 -13.41 31.03 -11.44
CA VAL A 16 -13.23 32.34 -12.05
C VAL A 16 -11.99 33.00 -11.46
N SER A 17 -11.10 33.48 -12.33
CA SER A 17 -9.79 34.06 -11.97
C SER A 17 -9.85 35.55 -11.62
N MET A 18 -9.05 35.97 -10.64
CA MET A 18 -8.58 37.35 -10.50
C MET A 18 -7.07 37.37 -10.20
N PHE A 19 -6.37 38.23 -10.95
CA PHE A 19 -4.93 38.49 -10.91
C PHE A 19 -4.53 39.54 -9.85
N ALA A 20 -3.38 39.31 -9.20
CA ALA A 20 -2.31 40.26 -8.82
C ALA A 20 -1.46 39.59 -7.71
N GLY A 21 -0.14 39.68 -7.61
CA GLY A 21 0.90 40.49 -8.22
C GLY A 21 2.23 40.20 -7.49
N CYS A 22 3.34 40.54 -8.16
CA CYS A 22 4.72 40.15 -7.90
C CYS A 22 5.32 40.42 -6.50
N GLY A 23 6.31 39.61 -6.10
CA GLY A 23 7.33 39.94 -5.11
C GLY A 23 8.50 38.94 -5.07
N LYS A 24 9.63 39.29 -5.69
CA LYS A 24 10.91 38.56 -5.68
C LYS A 24 11.74 38.95 -4.44
N ALA A 25 12.39 37.97 -3.80
CA ALA A 25 13.70 38.14 -3.17
C ALA A 25 14.46 36.80 -3.13
N GLN A 26 15.73 36.84 -3.55
CA GLN A 26 16.72 35.75 -3.57
C GLN A 26 17.68 35.86 -2.37
N THR A 27 18.49 34.81 -2.22
CA THR A 27 19.83 34.66 -1.58
C THR A 27 19.79 34.15 -0.13
N GLU A 28 20.65 33.23 0.34
CA GLU A 28 21.77 32.43 -0.20
C GLU A 28 22.11 31.36 0.87
N ALA A 29 22.69 30.23 0.46
CA ALA A 29 23.27 29.21 1.33
C ALA A 29 24.58 29.65 1.98
N PRO A 30 25.13 28.83 2.91
CA PRO A 30 26.45 28.27 2.60
C PRO A 30 26.61 26.79 2.95
N ALA A 31 27.68 26.23 2.36
CA ALA A 31 28.13 24.85 2.38
C ALA A 31 29.28 24.58 3.38
N ASP A 32 29.72 23.32 3.37
CA ASP A 32 30.90 22.65 3.99
C ASP A 32 30.78 22.30 5.48
N GLY A 33 31.10 21.09 5.95
CA GLY A 33 31.73 19.90 5.36
C GLY A 33 32.58 19.21 6.46
N ALA A 34 32.43 17.90 6.66
CA ALA A 34 33.50 16.98 7.11
C ALA A 34 32.97 15.55 7.38
N SER A 35 33.67 14.62 6.73
CA SER A 35 33.61 13.17 6.76
C SER A 35 33.87 12.50 8.13
N VAL A 36 33.20 11.37 8.39
CA VAL A 36 33.78 10.26 9.16
C VAL A 36 33.33 8.92 8.54
N GLU A 37 34.31 8.10 8.15
CA GLU A 37 34.15 6.68 7.80
C GLU A 37 33.82 5.85 9.04
N VAL A 38 32.84 4.94 8.95
CA VAL A 38 32.84 3.69 9.74
C VAL A 38 32.33 2.55 8.87
N SER A 39 33.12 1.47 8.85
CA SER A 39 32.91 0.22 8.14
C SER A 39 31.95 -0.75 8.84
N ALA A 40 31.07 -1.36 8.04
CA ALA A 40 30.57 -2.74 8.05
C ALA A 40 30.05 -3.39 9.35
N GLU A 41 28.78 -3.82 9.36
CA GLU A 41 28.39 -5.24 9.39
C GLU A 41 26.91 -5.41 9.01
N GLU A 42 26.62 -6.41 8.17
CA GLU A 42 25.27 -6.86 7.80
C GLU A 42 24.55 -7.47 9.02
N ALA A 43 23.31 -7.06 9.25
CA ALA A 43 22.38 -7.77 10.13
C ALA A 43 21.06 -7.95 9.38
N ASP A 44 20.72 -9.23 9.21
CA ASP A 44 19.48 -9.78 8.68
C ASP A 44 18.30 -9.31 9.54
N ALA A 45 17.38 -8.53 8.96
CA ALA A 45 16.20 -8.02 9.66
C ALA A 45 14.96 -8.73 9.11
N ALA A 46 14.61 -9.83 9.76
CA ALA A 46 13.29 -10.42 9.68
C ALA A 46 12.27 -9.45 10.28
N SER A 47 11.16 -9.22 9.58
CA SER A 47 9.98 -8.52 10.07
C SER A 47 9.50 -9.17 11.37
N SER A 48 9.71 -8.49 12.50
CA SER A 48 9.11 -8.89 13.77
C SER A 48 7.77 -8.18 13.92
N GLU A 49 6.69 -8.85 13.55
CA GLU A 49 5.46 -8.70 14.32
C GLU A 49 5.82 -9.04 15.77
N THR A 50 5.81 -8.05 16.63
CA THR A 50 6.10 -8.27 18.04
C THR A 50 4.84 -8.80 18.69
N SER A 51 4.53 -10.09 18.44
CA SER A 51 3.73 -10.86 19.39
C SER A 51 4.52 -10.91 20.69
N VAL A 52 3.96 -10.38 21.77
CA VAL A 52 4.63 -10.30 23.07
C VAL A 52 4.58 -11.69 23.73
N ALA A 53 5.36 -12.63 23.21
CA ALA A 53 5.57 -13.91 23.86
C ALA A 53 6.66 -13.80 24.94
N ASP A 54 6.23 -13.98 26.19
CA ASP A 54 7.04 -14.38 27.36
C ASP A 54 7.81 -13.29 28.15
N GLY A 55 7.22 -12.10 28.31
CA GLY A 55 7.64 -11.10 29.31
C GLY A 55 6.47 -10.68 30.21
N GLU A 56 6.67 -10.65 31.54
CA GLU A 56 5.67 -10.11 32.49
C GLU A 56 5.29 -8.67 32.07
N LEU A 57 4.01 -8.44 31.76
CA LEU A 57 3.50 -7.11 31.47
C LEU A 57 3.82 -6.18 32.66
N ALA A 58 4.31 -4.97 32.35
CA ALA A 58 4.57 -3.97 33.39
C ALA A 58 3.24 -3.50 34.00
N ASP A 59 3.30 -3.04 35.27
CA ASP A 59 2.15 -2.40 35.91
C ASP A 59 1.64 -1.23 35.05
N GLY A 60 0.35 -1.23 34.75
CA GLY A 60 -0.25 -0.31 33.78
C GLY A 60 -1.69 -0.66 33.43
N VAL A 61 -2.28 0.17 32.57
CA VAL A 61 -3.60 -0.06 31.99
C VAL A 61 -3.45 -0.24 30.49
N TYR A 62 -4.16 -1.22 29.97
CA TYR A 62 -4.07 -1.69 28.60
C TYR A 62 -5.48 -1.91 28.07
N THR A 63 -5.65 -1.78 26.76
CA THR A 63 -6.77 -2.36 26.04
C THR A 63 -6.39 -3.79 25.62
N ALA A 64 -7.31 -4.73 25.74
CA ALA A 64 -7.08 -6.12 25.32
C ALA A 64 -8.36 -6.72 24.72
N SER A 65 -8.19 -7.61 23.73
CA SER A 65 -9.31 -8.38 23.16
C SER A 65 -9.79 -9.45 24.15
N PHE A 66 -11.10 -9.59 24.31
CA PHE A 66 -11.72 -10.63 25.13
C PHE A 66 -12.54 -11.59 24.26
N ASN A 67 -11.96 -12.76 24.01
CA ASN A 67 -12.54 -13.77 23.13
C ASN A 67 -13.26 -14.84 23.93
N THR A 68 -14.40 -15.33 23.42
CA THR A 68 -15.18 -16.41 24.06
C THR A 68 -15.70 -17.40 23.04
N ASP A 69 -15.95 -18.63 23.48
CA ASP A 69 -16.54 -19.71 22.67
C ASP A 69 -18.05 -19.55 22.39
N SER A 70 -18.69 -18.46 22.85
CA SER A 70 -20.14 -18.32 22.85
C SER A 70 -20.60 -16.94 22.40
N SER A 71 -21.42 -16.93 21.34
CA SER A 71 -22.14 -15.73 20.89
C SER A 71 -23.09 -15.12 21.94
N MET A 72 -23.42 -15.82 23.03
CA MET A 72 -24.26 -15.27 24.11
C MET A 72 -23.44 -14.66 25.26
N PHE A 73 -22.13 -14.86 25.27
CA PHE A 73 -21.21 -14.31 26.25
C PHE A 73 -20.14 -13.53 25.51
N HIS A 74 -20.42 -12.26 25.25
CA HIS A 74 -19.51 -11.39 24.51
C HIS A 74 -19.54 -9.99 25.09
N VAL A 75 -18.44 -9.27 24.87
CA VAL A 75 -18.35 -7.84 25.13
C VAL A 75 -19.41 -7.11 24.30
N ASN A 76 -19.97 -6.03 24.83
CA ASN A 76 -20.89 -5.17 24.09
C ASN A 76 -20.28 -4.74 22.75
N GLU A 77 -21.10 -4.71 21.71
CA GLU A 77 -20.71 -4.38 20.34
C GLU A 77 -20.08 -2.99 20.20
N ALA A 78 -20.44 -2.02 21.06
CA ALA A 78 -19.83 -0.70 21.07
C ALA A 78 -18.36 -0.68 21.54
N ASN A 79 -17.91 -1.74 22.21
CA ASN A 79 -16.53 -1.86 22.68
C ASN A 79 -15.68 -2.75 21.75
N ASP A 80 -16.20 -3.15 20.58
CA ASP A 80 -15.46 -3.89 19.54
C ASP A 80 -14.72 -5.15 20.08
N GLY A 81 -15.36 -5.90 20.98
CA GLY A 81 -14.78 -7.11 21.56
C GLY A 81 -13.65 -6.87 22.58
N LYS A 82 -13.38 -5.62 22.96
CA LYS A 82 -12.24 -5.25 23.82
C LYS A 82 -12.66 -4.88 25.24
N GLY A 83 -11.76 -5.10 26.18
CA GLY A 83 -11.88 -4.71 27.58
C GLY A 83 -10.63 -3.97 28.08
N THR A 84 -10.74 -3.40 29.28
CA THR A 84 -9.64 -2.70 29.94
C THR A 84 -8.87 -3.68 30.83
N LEU A 85 -7.67 -4.06 30.42
CA LEU A 85 -6.76 -4.89 31.19
C LEU A 85 -5.92 -4.02 32.13
N THR A 86 -6.03 -4.24 33.43
CA THR A 86 -5.16 -3.63 34.43
C THR A 86 -4.14 -4.64 34.93
N VAL A 87 -2.86 -4.25 34.89
CA VAL A 87 -1.75 -5.00 35.47
C VAL A 87 -1.26 -4.26 36.70
N LYS A 88 -1.23 -4.95 37.84
CA LYS A 88 -0.74 -4.38 39.11
C LYS A 88 -0.11 -5.43 39.99
N ASP A 89 1.11 -5.18 40.44
CA ASP A 89 1.91 -6.11 41.24
C ASP A 89 1.99 -7.51 40.59
N GLY A 90 2.11 -7.56 39.26
CA GLY A 90 2.15 -8.79 38.47
C GLY A 90 0.80 -9.55 38.36
N LYS A 91 -0.30 -8.95 38.81
CA LYS A 91 -1.66 -9.51 38.64
C LYS A 91 -2.40 -8.81 37.53
N MET A 92 -3.04 -9.58 36.68
CA MET A 92 -3.81 -9.11 35.54
C MET A 92 -5.31 -9.24 35.81
N THR A 93 -6.09 -8.21 35.51
CA THR A 93 -7.55 -8.22 35.60
C THR A 93 -8.12 -7.46 34.42
N ILE A 94 -8.98 -8.10 33.64
CA ILE A 94 -9.67 -7.46 32.52
C ILE A 94 -11.08 -7.05 32.93
N HIS A 95 -11.41 -5.80 32.68
CA HIS A 95 -12.75 -5.27 32.81
C HIS A 95 -13.48 -5.37 31.47
N VAL A 96 -14.63 -6.05 31.44
CA VAL A 96 -15.46 -6.18 30.22
C VAL A 96 -16.91 -5.78 30.49
N SER A 97 -17.42 -4.85 29.69
CA SER A 97 -18.86 -4.53 29.66
C SER A 97 -19.57 -5.49 28.71
N LEU A 98 -20.54 -6.26 29.20
CA LEU A 98 -21.24 -7.27 28.40
C LEU A 98 -22.40 -6.67 27.60
N ALA A 99 -22.86 -7.40 26.58
CA ALA A 99 -23.96 -6.95 25.72
C ALA A 99 -25.34 -6.86 26.41
N SER A 100 -25.51 -7.37 27.63
CA SER A 100 -26.79 -7.25 28.34
C SER A 100 -26.69 -7.46 29.86
N LYS A 101 -27.72 -7.02 30.59
CA LYS A 101 -27.89 -7.29 32.03
C LYS A 101 -28.37 -8.71 32.38
N ASN A 102 -28.47 -9.61 31.40
CA ASN A 102 -29.01 -10.95 31.61
C ASN A 102 -28.02 -11.90 32.30
N ILE A 103 -26.72 -11.61 32.22
CA ILE A 103 -25.66 -12.32 32.93
C ILE A 103 -25.48 -11.62 34.28
N VAL A 104 -25.80 -12.32 35.36
CA VAL A 104 -25.92 -11.72 36.69
C VAL A 104 -24.70 -11.94 37.57
N ASN A 105 -23.92 -13.00 37.36
CA ASN A 105 -22.60 -13.21 37.98
C ASN A 105 -21.70 -14.05 37.07
N LEU A 106 -20.39 -13.95 37.29
CA LEU A 106 -19.38 -14.83 36.71
C LEU A 106 -18.60 -15.58 37.80
N PHE A 107 -17.92 -16.65 37.41
CA PHE A 107 -16.99 -17.39 38.25
C PHE A 107 -15.79 -17.85 37.43
N CYS A 108 -14.56 -17.59 37.90
CA CYS A 108 -13.35 -18.09 37.27
C CYS A 108 -13.15 -19.57 37.62
N GLY A 109 -13.44 -20.45 36.66
CA GLY A 109 -13.50 -21.91 36.83
C GLY A 109 -14.80 -22.47 36.26
N THR A 110 -15.14 -23.70 36.65
CA THR A 110 -16.31 -24.39 36.08
C THR A 110 -17.60 -24.08 36.83
N ALA A 111 -18.73 -24.30 36.17
CA ALA A 111 -20.09 -24.23 36.69
C ALA A 111 -20.30 -25.18 37.89
N GLU A 112 -19.60 -26.31 37.91
CA GLU A 112 -19.61 -27.23 39.04
C GLU A 112 -18.91 -26.60 40.26
N ASP A 113 -17.78 -25.94 40.04
CA ASP A 113 -17.02 -25.26 41.09
C ASP A 113 -17.77 -24.06 41.66
N ALA A 114 -18.44 -23.29 40.80
CA ALA A 114 -19.25 -22.13 41.19
C ALA A 114 -20.40 -22.48 42.16
N GLN A 115 -20.84 -23.74 42.18
CA GLN A 115 -21.93 -24.23 43.04
C GLN A 115 -21.44 -24.81 44.38
N LYS A 116 -20.13 -24.86 44.63
CA LYS A 116 -19.55 -25.37 45.88
C LYS A 116 -19.59 -24.32 46.99
N ASP A 117 -19.73 -24.78 48.23
CA ASP A 117 -19.68 -23.91 49.41
C ASP A 117 -18.33 -23.16 49.48
N GLY A 118 -18.39 -21.82 49.50
CA GLY A 118 -17.21 -20.96 49.54
C GLY A 118 -16.70 -20.45 48.19
N ALA A 119 -17.42 -20.72 47.09
CA ALA A 119 -17.12 -20.13 45.79
C ALA A 119 -17.26 -18.59 45.83
N GLU A 120 -16.22 -17.88 45.40
CA GLU A 120 -16.21 -16.41 45.28
C GLU A 120 -16.69 -16.01 43.89
N LEU A 121 -17.94 -15.53 43.79
CA LEU A 121 -18.53 -15.08 42.53
C LEU A 121 -18.11 -13.65 42.21
N LEU A 122 -17.73 -13.42 40.95
CA LEU A 122 -17.50 -12.08 40.41
C LEU A 122 -18.85 -11.35 40.30
N GLN A 123 -18.96 -10.25 41.03
CA GLN A 123 -20.15 -9.41 41.06
C GLN A 123 -20.13 -8.44 39.87
N PRO A 124 -21.29 -8.13 39.28
CA PRO A 124 -21.35 -7.20 38.16
C PRO A 124 -21.11 -5.75 38.61
N THR A 125 -20.41 -4.99 37.79
CA THR A 125 -20.48 -3.52 37.79
C THR A 125 -21.66 -3.06 36.93
N ASN A 126 -22.13 -1.83 37.16
CA ASN A 126 -23.14 -1.21 36.30
C ASN A 126 -22.41 -0.22 35.40
N ASP A 127 -22.30 -0.57 34.13
CA ASP A 127 -21.57 0.22 33.15
C ASP A 127 -22.55 0.97 32.25
N THR A 128 -22.12 2.13 31.74
CA THR A 128 -22.85 2.83 30.69
C THR A 128 -22.04 2.74 29.41
N VAL A 129 -22.62 2.11 28.39
CA VAL A 129 -22.02 1.99 27.07
C VAL A 129 -22.67 3.01 26.14
N THR A 130 -21.86 3.67 25.30
CA THR A 130 -22.32 4.66 24.32
C THR A 130 -22.09 4.10 22.92
N TYR A 131 -23.12 4.13 22.08
CA TYR A 131 -23.07 3.67 20.69
C TYR A 131 -22.73 4.82 19.73
N ASP A 132 -22.31 4.49 18.51
CA ASP A 132 -21.92 5.45 17.48
C ASP A 132 -23.02 6.47 17.13
N ASP A 133 -24.30 6.12 17.32
CA ASP A 133 -25.44 7.01 17.11
C ASP A 133 -25.70 7.99 18.27
N GLY A 134 -24.84 7.94 19.31
CA GLY A 134 -24.91 8.75 20.52
C GLY A 134 -25.92 8.25 21.56
N THR A 135 -26.57 7.11 21.34
CA THR A 135 -27.42 6.48 22.35
C THR A 135 -26.58 5.79 23.42
N THR A 136 -27.16 5.61 24.61
CA THR A 136 -26.48 4.96 25.74
C THR A 136 -27.34 3.85 26.33
N GLU A 137 -26.73 2.73 26.70
CA GLU A 137 -27.38 1.64 27.44
C GLU A 137 -26.61 1.34 28.73
N GLU A 138 -27.35 1.03 29.80
CA GLU A 138 -26.73 0.47 30.99
C GLU A 138 -26.62 -1.05 30.87
N VAL A 139 -25.42 -1.58 31.05
CA VAL A 139 -25.12 -3.02 30.98
C VAL A 139 -24.39 -3.50 32.23
N ASN A 140 -24.21 -4.82 32.36
CA ASN A 140 -23.38 -5.38 33.42
C ASN A 140 -21.94 -5.50 32.92
N GLY A 141 -21.00 -4.96 33.69
CA GLY A 141 -19.57 -5.18 33.51
C GLY A 141 -19.00 -6.18 34.51
N PHE A 142 -17.82 -6.71 34.24
CA PHE A 142 -17.14 -7.65 35.13
C PHE A 142 -15.62 -7.46 35.11
N ASP A 143 -15.03 -7.49 36.30
CA ASP A 143 -13.59 -7.62 36.52
C ASP A 143 -13.19 -9.10 36.58
N ILE A 144 -12.54 -9.59 35.54
CA ILE A 144 -12.16 -11.00 35.38
C ILE A 144 -10.65 -11.14 35.59
N PRO A 145 -10.18 -11.86 36.62
CA PRO A 145 -8.77 -12.22 36.77
C PRO A 145 -8.25 -12.99 35.55
N VAL A 146 -7.12 -12.55 35.01
CA VAL A 146 -6.49 -13.17 33.83
C VAL A 146 -5.26 -13.96 34.27
N PRO A 147 -5.25 -15.30 34.12
CA PRO A 147 -4.12 -16.11 34.56
C PRO A 147 -2.89 -15.96 33.66
N ALA A 148 -3.10 -15.85 32.35
CA ALA A 148 -2.07 -15.67 31.33
C ALA A 148 -2.68 -15.01 30.08
N ILE A 149 -1.86 -14.27 29.32
CA ILE A 149 -2.25 -13.71 28.02
C ILE A 149 -2.10 -14.83 26.97
N ASP A 150 -2.97 -14.82 25.97
CA ASP A 150 -3.04 -15.80 24.87
C ASP A 150 -3.28 -17.27 25.29
N GLU A 151 -3.69 -17.51 26.54
CA GLU A 151 -4.08 -18.83 27.03
C GLU A 151 -5.58 -18.90 27.36
N GLU A 152 -6.22 -20.00 26.97
CA GLU A 152 -7.63 -20.27 27.30
C GLU A 152 -7.79 -20.60 28.78
N PHE A 153 -8.81 -19.99 29.42
CA PHE A 153 -9.22 -20.33 30.78
C PHE A 153 -10.74 -20.46 30.92
N ASP A 154 -11.16 -21.15 31.98
CA ASP A 154 -12.58 -21.41 32.25
C ASP A 154 -13.24 -20.22 32.95
N VAL A 155 -14.37 -19.78 32.41
CA VAL A 155 -15.29 -18.85 33.07
C VAL A 155 -16.70 -19.41 32.99
N ALA A 156 -17.31 -19.62 34.15
CA ALA A 156 -18.71 -20.00 34.25
C ALA A 156 -19.58 -18.76 34.45
N LEU A 157 -20.70 -18.70 33.74
CA LEU A 157 -21.69 -17.62 33.89
C LEU A 157 -23.02 -18.15 34.41
N ILE A 158 -23.71 -17.31 35.18
CA ILE A 158 -25.10 -17.54 35.58
C ILE A 158 -25.94 -16.35 35.12
N GLY A 159 -27.06 -16.66 34.47
CA GLY A 159 -28.04 -15.65 34.06
C GLY A 159 -29.26 -15.59 34.96
N THR A 160 -30.22 -14.73 34.60
CA THR A 160 -31.52 -14.55 35.31
C THR A 160 -32.37 -15.81 35.46
N LYS A 161 -32.04 -16.89 34.73
CA LYS A 161 -32.70 -18.20 34.82
C LYS A 161 -32.04 -19.15 35.82
N GLU A 162 -31.09 -18.66 36.62
CA GLU A 162 -30.42 -19.42 37.70
C GLU A 162 -29.74 -20.71 37.23
N LYS A 163 -29.32 -20.77 35.96
CA LYS A 163 -28.60 -21.89 35.38
C LYS A 163 -27.18 -21.46 35.01
N TRP A 164 -26.21 -22.27 35.42
CA TRP A 164 -24.79 -22.10 35.10
C TRP A 164 -24.44 -22.68 33.73
N TYR A 165 -23.50 -22.02 33.05
CA TYR A 165 -22.93 -22.42 31.76
C TYR A 165 -21.42 -22.21 31.78
N ASP A 166 -20.67 -23.21 31.32
CA ASP A 166 -19.22 -23.17 31.16
C ASP A 166 -18.83 -22.56 29.81
N HIS A 167 -17.81 -21.70 29.83
CA HIS A 167 -17.24 -21.08 28.64
C HIS A 167 -15.72 -21.05 28.72
N LYS A 168 -15.07 -21.22 27.57
CA LYS A 168 -13.67 -20.89 27.36
C LYS A 168 -13.52 -19.44 26.93
N VAL A 169 -12.57 -18.75 27.57
CA VAL A 169 -12.22 -17.37 27.23
C VAL A 169 -10.71 -17.21 27.09
N THR A 170 -10.31 -16.25 26.28
CA THR A 170 -8.91 -15.87 26.08
C THR A 170 -8.79 -14.34 26.06
N VAL A 171 -7.72 -13.82 26.67
CA VAL A 171 -7.33 -12.41 26.57
C VAL A 171 -6.09 -12.29 25.72
N SER A 172 -6.16 -11.49 24.66
CA SER A 172 -5.12 -11.37 23.63
C SER A 172 -5.01 -9.92 23.13
N ASP A 173 -4.06 -9.62 22.23
CA ASP A 173 -3.87 -8.29 21.61
C ASP A 173 -3.80 -7.16 22.65
N VAL A 174 -2.91 -7.31 23.63
CA VAL A 174 -2.74 -6.34 24.72
C VAL A 174 -1.96 -5.14 24.23
N LYS A 175 -2.58 -3.95 24.29
CA LYS A 175 -1.99 -2.66 23.87
C LYS A 175 -2.12 -1.65 25.01
N PRO A 176 -1.10 -0.81 25.30
CA PRO A 176 -1.24 0.24 26.30
C PRO A 176 -2.49 1.10 26.03
N GLU A 177 -3.25 1.42 27.07
CA GLU A 177 -4.41 2.29 26.91
C GLU A 177 -3.92 3.69 26.56
N ALA A 178 -4.29 4.17 25.37
CA ALA A 178 -3.92 5.50 24.91
C ALA A 178 -4.61 6.56 25.78
N SER A 179 -3.85 7.57 26.22
CA SER A 179 -4.49 8.72 26.87
C SER A 179 -5.31 9.54 25.86
N GLU A 180 -6.32 10.28 26.32
CA GLU A 180 -7.06 11.22 25.45
C GLU A 180 -6.12 12.22 24.75
N GLU A 181 -5.00 12.57 25.38
CA GLU A 181 -3.98 13.45 24.80
C GLU A 181 -3.19 12.75 23.67
N ASP A 182 -2.87 11.46 23.84
CA ASP A 182 -2.19 10.65 22.82
C ASP A 182 -3.07 10.46 21.58
N GLN A 183 -4.34 10.11 21.80
CA GLN A 183 -5.30 9.98 20.70
C GLN A 183 -5.52 11.31 19.99
N ALA A 184 -5.66 12.42 20.71
CA ALA A 184 -5.81 13.74 20.10
C ALA A 184 -4.58 14.15 19.26
N ALA A 185 -3.37 13.75 19.67
CA ALA A 185 -2.16 13.99 18.89
C ALA A 185 -2.15 13.15 17.60
N ALA A 186 -2.50 11.86 17.69
CA ALA A 186 -2.62 10.96 16.55
C ALA A 186 -3.69 11.43 15.54
N ASP A 187 -4.90 11.77 16.03
CA ASP A 187 -6.01 12.30 15.24
C ASP A 187 -5.64 13.58 14.50
N ASN A 188 -4.81 14.43 15.11
CA ASN A 188 -4.34 15.65 14.45
C ASN A 188 -3.41 15.31 13.28
N VAL A 189 -2.52 14.34 13.45
CA VAL A 189 -1.62 13.89 12.38
C VAL A 189 -2.39 13.19 11.26
N ALA A 190 -3.37 12.34 11.59
CA ALA A 190 -4.25 11.70 10.62
C ALA A 190 -4.94 12.73 9.70
N LYS A 191 -5.52 13.79 10.29
CA LYS A 191 -6.14 14.89 9.53
C LYS A 191 -5.16 15.63 8.62
N LEU A 192 -3.90 15.77 9.04
CA LEU A 192 -2.87 16.43 8.23
C LEU A 192 -2.43 15.55 7.05
N ILE A 193 -2.34 14.24 7.26
CA ILE A 193 -2.07 13.26 6.20
C ILE A 193 -3.22 13.24 5.17
N ASP A 194 -4.46 13.10 5.64
CA ASP A 194 -5.65 13.13 4.76
C ASP A 194 -5.72 14.43 3.95
N ALA A 195 -5.32 15.57 4.53
CA ALA A 195 -5.31 16.86 3.84
C ALA A 195 -4.27 16.98 2.72
N ILE A 196 -3.21 16.16 2.73
CA ILE A 196 -2.20 16.11 1.66
C ILE A 196 -2.42 14.97 0.67
N TYR A 197 -3.31 14.01 0.99
CA TYR A 197 -3.71 12.95 0.08
C TYR A 197 -4.73 13.45 -0.96
N VAL A 198 -4.27 14.32 -1.85
CA VAL A 198 -5.10 14.96 -2.88
C VAL A 198 -4.42 14.95 -4.25
N GLN A 199 -5.22 14.81 -5.32
CA GLN A 199 -4.73 14.86 -6.70
C GLN A 199 -4.48 16.29 -7.21
N GLU A 200 -5.10 17.30 -6.59
CA GLU A 200 -4.93 18.70 -6.97
C GLU A 200 -3.85 19.38 -6.13
N ARG A 201 -2.86 19.97 -6.80
CA ARG A 201 -1.84 20.81 -6.16
C ARG A 201 -2.35 22.24 -5.97
N THR A 202 -2.02 22.84 -4.84
CA THR A 202 -2.28 24.26 -4.56
C THR A 202 -1.02 24.97 -4.08
N ASP A 203 -1.08 26.30 -3.95
CA ASP A 203 0.03 27.11 -3.40
C ASP A 203 0.37 26.76 -1.94
N LYS A 204 -0.49 26.00 -1.24
CA LYS A 204 -0.28 25.57 0.15
C LYS A 204 0.29 24.16 0.29
N THR A 205 0.33 23.39 -0.79
CA THR A 205 0.68 21.95 -0.74
C THR A 205 2.03 21.71 -0.05
N ASP A 206 3.06 22.50 -0.37
CA ASP A 206 4.39 22.31 0.22
C ASP A 206 4.43 22.63 1.73
N GLU A 207 3.69 23.66 2.16
CA GLU A 207 3.54 24.02 3.58
C GLU A 207 2.81 22.91 4.34
N GLN A 208 1.73 22.36 3.77
CA GLN A 208 0.96 21.28 4.36
C GLN A 208 1.77 19.98 4.45
N CYS A 209 2.57 19.64 3.44
CA CYS A 209 3.45 18.48 3.47
C CYS A 209 4.48 18.60 4.61
N ALA A 210 5.10 19.77 4.75
CA ALA A 210 6.05 20.04 5.83
C ALA A 210 5.38 20.03 7.22
N GLU A 211 4.16 20.55 7.33
CA GLU A 211 3.38 20.53 8.57
C GLU A 211 3.01 19.09 8.99
N ALA A 212 2.49 18.28 8.05
CA ALA A 212 2.14 16.89 8.29
C ALA A 212 3.34 16.08 8.79
N LYS A 213 4.49 16.18 8.10
CA LYS A 213 5.70 15.45 8.51
C LYS A 213 6.22 15.92 9.86
N LYS A 214 6.23 17.23 10.10
CA LYS A 214 6.67 17.78 11.40
C LYS A 214 5.78 17.32 12.56
N ALA A 215 4.47 17.25 12.33
CA ALA A 215 3.53 16.76 13.34
C ALA A 215 3.73 15.27 13.61
N TRP A 216 3.93 14.46 12.56
CA TRP A 216 4.29 13.04 12.67
C TRP A 216 5.59 12.82 13.45
N ASP A 217 6.65 13.59 13.14
CA ASP A 217 7.95 13.47 13.81
C ASP A 217 7.93 13.88 15.29
N ALA A 218 6.89 14.60 15.73
CA ALA A 218 6.68 14.94 17.12
C ALA A 218 5.96 13.83 17.92
N LEU A 219 5.37 12.85 17.24
CA LEU A 219 4.72 11.71 17.89
C LEU A 219 5.75 10.74 18.47
N THR A 220 5.42 10.18 19.63
CA THR A 220 6.07 8.97 20.14
C THR A 220 5.69 7.75 19.30
N ASP A 221 6.46 6.66 19.38
CA ASP A 221 6.15 5.46 18.61
C ASP A 221 4.77 4.88 18.98
N SER A 222 4.39 4.88 20.26
CA SER A 222 3.05 4.47 20.69
C SER A 222 1.92 5.36 20.15
N GLN A 223 2.18 6.65 19.92
CA GLN A 223 1.20 7.56 19.32
C GLN A 223 1.08 7.36 17.80
N LYS A 224 2.17 6.98 17.12
CA LYS A 224 2.15 6.69 15.67
C LYS A 224 1.25 5.49 15.35
N GLU A 225 1.27 4.47 16.19
CA GLU A 225 0.38 3.30 16.07
C GLU A 225 -1.11 3.65 16.18
N LEU A 226 -1.45 4.82 16.74
CA LEU A 226 -2.84 5.30 16.87
C LEU A 226 -3.29 6.16 15.69
N VAL A 227 -2.41 6.47 14.75
CA VAL A 227 -2.75 7.31 13.60
C VAL A 227 -3.67 6.51 12.67
N GLU A 228 -4.93 6.91 12.62
CA GLU A 228 -5.95 6.31 11.77
C GLU A 228 -6.84 7.43 11.19
N GLY A 229 -6.98 7.46 9.87
CA GLY A 229 -7.75 8.44 9.12
C GLY A 229 -8.45 7.83 7.90
N GLU A 230 -8.88 8.66 6.96
CA GLU A 230 -9.47 8.15 5.71
C GLU A 230 -8.41 7.45 4.84
N GLU A 231 -7.23 8.07 4.73
CA GLU A 231 -6.07 7.60 3.97
C GLU A 231 -4.79 7.58 4.85
N ALA A 232 -4.93 7.97 6.12
CA ALA A 232 -3.86 7.98 7.11
C ALA A 232 -3.80 6.67 7.91
N ASP A 233 -2.61 6.11 8.00
CA ASP A 233 -2.30 4.96 8.83
C ASP A 233 -0.87 5.08 9.38
N PRO A 234 -0.43 4.20 10.30
CA PRO A 234 0.92 4.25 10.85
C PRO A 234 2.03 4.05 9.80
N ASP A 235 1.72 3.33 8.72
CA ASP A 235 2.66 3.01 7.65
C ASP A 235 2.87 4.16 6.67
N TYR A 236 1.94 5.12 6.58
CA TYR A 236 2.01 6.24 5.63
C TYR A 236 3.38 6.93 5.68
N PHE A 237 3.88 7.28 6.87
CA PHE A 237 5.26 7.76 7.04
C PHE A 237 6.19 6.75 7.70
N GLY A 238 5.66 5.70 8.33
CA GLY A 238 6.43 4.71 9.09
C GLY A 238 7.08 3.62 8.25
N ARG A 239 6.56 3.34 7.05
CA ARG A 239 6.99 2.21 6.24
C ARG A 239 8.40 2.39 5.67
N ASP A 240 9.24 1.35 5.81
CA ASP A 240 10.51 1.29 5.11
C ASP A 240 10.26 1.07 3.61
N THR A 241 10.66 2.06 2.83
CA THR A 241 10.52 2.05 1.38
C THR A 241 11.85 1.97 0.65
N GLY A 242 12.95 1.83 1.40
CA GLY A 242 14.32 1.87 0.92
C GLY A 242 14.96 3.25 1.06
N ASP A 243 16.21 3.33 0.59
CA ASP A 243 17.07 4.51 0.76
C ASP A 243 16.73 5.64 -0.24
N ALA A 244 16.08 6.70 0.24
CA ALA A 244 15.73 7.88 -0.55
C ALA A 244 16.95 8.57 -1.18
N SER A 245 18.13 8.49 -0.55
CA SER A 245 19.34 9.18 -1.04
C SER A 245 19.91 8.59 -2.33
N LYS A 246 19.42 7.42 -2.75
CA LYS A 246 19.77 6.77 -4.03
C LYS A 246 18.95 7.29 -5.21
N ASP A 247 17.89 8.05 -4.95
CA ASP A 247 17.08 8.65 -6.00
C ASP A 247 17.71 9.95 -6.51
N ASP A 248 17.39 10.27 -7.76
CA ASP A 248 17.70 11.55 -8.39
C ASP A 248 16.42 12.01 -9.07
N ALA A 249 15.78 13.05 -8.54
CA ALA A 249 14.54 13.58 -9.11
C ALA A 249 14.77 14.20 -10.49
N LEU A 250 16.02 14.47 -10.90
CA LEU A 250 16.38 15.06 -12.18
C LEU A 250 15.73 16.44 -12.45
N ASN A 251 15.04 17.08 -11.49
CA ASN A 251 14.35 18.37 -11.69
C ASN A 251 15.27 19.61 -11.67
N ALA A 252 16.52 19.46 -12.11
CA ALA A 252 17.51 20.53 -12.17
C ALA A 252 17.27 21.48 -13.37
N ASP A 253 17.58 22.76 -13.17
CA ASP A 253 17.52 23.79 -14.23
C ASP A 253 18.69 23.71 -15.24
N LYS A 254 18.72 24.63 -16.21
CA LYS A 254 19.77 24.79 -17.24
C LYS A 254 19.94 23.57 -18.13
N ILE A 255 18.81 23.14 -18.67
CA ILE A 255 18.54 21.85 -19.35
C ILE A 255 19.05 21.86 -20.82
N GLY A 256 19.39 23.03 -21.36
CA GLY A 256 19.72 23.18 -22.78
C GLY A 256 18.48 23.38 -23.64
N ASP A 257 18.61 23.21 -24.96
CA ASP A 257 17.50 23.36 -25.91
C ASP A 257 16.78 22.04 -26.24
N LYS A 258 17.28 20.91 -25.72
CA LYS A 258 16.75 19.55 -25.96
C LYS A 258 16.51 18.80 -24.66
N GLU A 259 15.27 18.35 -24.48
CA GLU A 259 14.85 17.65 -23.26
C GLU A 259 14.12 16.35 -23.62
N ILE A 260 14.44 15.27 -22.88
CA ILE A 260 13.58 14.08 -22.78
C ILE A 260 12.90 14.15 -21.42
N LEU A 261 11.59 14.38 -21.41
CA LEU A 261 10.76 14.34 -20.22
C LEU A 261 10.20 12.93 -20.04
N VAL A 262 10.69 12.22 -19.03
CA VAL A 262 10.22 10.88 -18.64
C VAL A 262 9.08 11.06 -17.66
N VAL A 263 7.90 10.57 -18.03
CA VAL A 263 6.67 10.76 -17.26
C VAL A 263 6.20 9.43 -16.72
N SER A 264 6.17 9.28 -15.40
CA SER A 264 5.70 8.08 -14.71
C SER A 264 4.45 8.37 -13.91
N PHE A 265 3.67 7.35 -13.57
CA PHE A 265 2.67 7.50 -12.50
C PHE A 265 3.34 7.97 -11.21
N GLY A 266 4.45 7.31 -10.87
CA GLY A 266 5.27 7.59 -9.69
C GLY A 266 5.25 6.43 -8.71
N THR A 267 6.11 6.50 -7.70
CA THR A 267 6.01 5.63 -6.52
C THR A 267 6.67 6.30 -5.31
N SER A 268 6.05 6.15 -4.13
CA SER A 268 6.66 6.49 -2.85
C SER A 268 7.65 5.41 -2.38
N PHE A 269 7.74 4.26 -3.06
CA PHE A 269 8.71 3.22 -2.73
C PHE A 269 10.12 3.58 -3.27
N ASN A 270 11.02 4.08 -2.41
CA ASN A 270 12.35 4.58 -2.77
C ASN A 270 13.20 3.57 -3.56
N GLY A 271 13.18 2.29 -3.15
CA GLY A 271 13.86 1.21 -3.87
C GLY A 271 13.36 1.09 -5.31
N SER A 272 12.04 1.01 -5.50
CA SER A 272 11.42 0.95 -6.83
C SER A 272 11.60 2.26 -7.61
N ARG A 273 11.55 3.43 -6.97
CA ARG A 273 11.78 4.72 -7.62
C ARG A 273 13.19 4.80 -8.22
N SER A 274 14.20 4.45 -7.43
CA SER A 274 15.62 4.52 -7.86
C SER A 274 16.02 3.42 -8.87
N GLU A 275 15.46 2.21 -8.74
CA GLU A 275 15.83 1.05 -9.57
C GLU A 275 14.96 0.90 -10.82
N ASP A 276 13.65 1.14 -10.72
CA ASP A 276 12.72 0.97 -11.85
C ASP A 276 12.64 2.25 -12.70
N ILE A 277 12.18 3.36 -12.11
CA ILE A 277 12.05 4.65 -12.83
C ILE A 277 13.44 5.20 -13.15
N GLY A 278 14.30 5.30 -12.15
CA GLY A 278 15.69 5.72 -12.32
C GLY A 278 16.48 4.83 -13.29
N GLY A 279 16.15 3.54 -13.38
CA GLY A 279 16.73 2.62 -14.37
C GLY A 279 16.39 3.01 -15.81
N ILE A 280 15.11 3.32 -16.09
CA ILE A 280 14.64 3.79 -17.39
C ILE A 280 15.29 5.12 -17.76
N GLU A 281 15.31 6.08 -16.83
CA GLU A 281 15.88 7.42 -17.02
C GLU A 281 17.39 7.35 -17.35
N LYS A 282 18.14 6.53 -16.62
CA LYS A 282 19.57 6.30 -16.86
C LYS A 282 19.81 5.65 -18.23
N ALA A 283 18.96 4.71 -18.64
CA ALA A 283 19.04 4.09 -19.96
C ALA A 283 18.81 5.11 -21.09
N LEU A 284 17.81 5.99 -20.94
CA LEU A 284 17.52 7.07 -21.87
C LEU A 284 18.66 8.10 -21.94
N ALA A 285 19.18 8.53 -20.79
CA ALA A 285 20.30 9.48 -20.72
C ALA A 285 21.56 8.89 -21.38
N THR A 286 21.80 7.59 -21.21
CA THR A 286 22.92 6.89 -21.85
C THR A 286 22.75 6.80 -23.36
N ALA A 287 21.54 6.54 -23.85
CA ALA A 287 21.24 6.40 -25.27
C ALA A 287 21.21 7.74 -26.02
N TYR A 288 20.83 8.82 -25.33
CA TYR A 288 20.63 10.15 -25.91
C TYR A 288 21.39 11.24 -25.15
N PRO A 289 22.74 11.23 -25.16
CA PRO A 289 23.55 12.16 -24.37
C PRO A 289 23.42 13.64 -24.78
N ASP A 290 22.86 13.91 -25.97
CA ASP A 290 22.56 15.26 -26.45
C ASP A 290 21.26 15.84 -25.87
N TYR A 291 20.47 15.03 -25.16
CA TYR A 291 19.24 15.43 -24.49
C TYR A 291 19.46 15.41 -22.99
N ALA A 292 18.99 16.44 -22.30
CA ALA A 292 18.88 16.37 -20.86
C ALA A 292 17.61 15.60 -20.49
N VAL A 293 17.77 14.56 -19.67
CA VAL A 293 16.64 13.76 -19.17
C VAL A 293 16.06 14.43 -17.92
N ARG A 294 14.74 14.55 -17.87
CA ARG A 294 13.98 15.13 -16.77
C ARG A 294 12.85 14.19 -16.37
N ARG A 295 12.42 14.28 -15.11
CA ARG A 295 11.35 13.48 -14.53
C ARG A 295 10.10 14.33 -14.31
N ALA A 296 8.94 13.72 -14.52
CA ALA A 296 7.70 14.18 -13.93
C ALA A 296 6.84 13.00 -13.49
N PHE A 297 6.06 13.19 -12.43
CA PHE A 297 5.02 12.24 -12.02
C PHE A 297 3.61 12.74 -12.36
N THR A 298 2.68 11.82 -12.65
CA THR A 298 1.26 12.15 -12.85
C THR A 298 0.48 12.16 -11.55
N ALA A 299 0.80 11.28 -10.59
CA ALA A 299 0.07 11.15 -9.34
C ALA A 299 0.51 12.18 -8.28
N GLN A 300 -0.29 13.22 -8.06
CA GLN A 300 0.04 14.26 -7.08
C GLN A 300 0.05 13.73 -5.64
N ILE A 301 -0.77 12.72 -5.33
CA ILE A 301 -0.74 12.02 -4.03
C ILE A 301 0.65 11.44 -3.73
N ILE A 302 1.32 10.88 -4.74
CA ILE A 302 2.67 10.31 -4.60
C ILE A 302 3.70 11.42 -4.45
N ILE A 303 3.58 12.49 -5.23
CA ILE A 303 4.47 13.65 -5.16
C ILE A 303 4.42 14.28 -3.76
N ASN A 304 3.21 14.47 -3.21
CA ASN A 304 3.00 15.03 -1.88
C ASN A 304 3.61 14.13 -0.80
N HIS A 305 3.37 12.82 -0.89
CA HIS A 305 3.94 11.85 0.04
C HIS A 305 5.47 11.90 0.02
N VAL A 306 6.10 11.81 -1.17
CA VAL A 306 7.56 11.85 -1.31
C VAL A 306 8.15 13.16 -0.79
N LEU A 307 7.51 14.30 -1.09
CA LEU A 307 7.93 15.60 -0.57
C LEU A 307 7.82 15.65 0.97
N ALA A 308 6.70 15.21 1.53
CA ALA A 308 6.47 15.23 2.96
C ALA A 308 7.45 14.30 3.70
N ARG A 309 7.58 13.04 3.25
CA ARG A 309 8.36 12.02 3.94
C ARG A 309 9.86 12.17 3.73
N ASP A 310 10.29 12.37 2.48
CA ASP A 310 11.70 12.31 2.08
C ASP A 310 12.31 13.71 1.87
N GLY A 311 11.49 14.75 1.74
CA GLY A 311 11.95 16.09 1.37
C GLY A 311 12.36 16.22 -0.09
N GLU A 312 12.09 15.22 -0.92
CA GLU A 312 12.46 15.18 -2.34
C GLU A 312 11.37 15.86 -3.19
N ALA A 313 11.75 16.88 -3.95
CA ALA A 313 10.82 17.67 -4.74
C ALA A 313 10.74 17.14 -6.17
N ILE A 314 9.67 16.42 -6.47
CA ILE A 314 9.39 15.88 -7.80
C ILE A 314 8.39 16.79 -8.51
N ASP A 315 8.71 17.23 -9.73
CA ASP A 315 7.75 18.01 -10.52
C ASP A 315 6.55 17.13 -10.92
N ASN A 316 5.34 17.68 -10.82
CA ASN A 316 4.21 17.16 -11.59
C ASN A 316 4.35 17.53 -13.08
N VAL A 317 3.50 16.97 -13.94
CA VAL A 317 3.58 17.22 -15.41
C VAL A 317 3.52 18.72 -15.76
N GLU A 318 2.64 19.50 -15.13
CA GLU A 318 2.52 20.93 -15.44
C GLU A 318 3.78 21.71 -14.98
N GLN A 319 4.30 21.44 -13.78
CA GLN A 319 5.54 22.01 -13.27
C GLN A 319 6.73 21.69 -14.19
N ALA A 320 6.86 20.44 -14.65
CA ALA A 320 7.93 20.04 -15.54
C ALA A 320 7.85 20.74 -16.90
N LEU A 321 6.65 20.87 -17.47
CA LEU A 321 6.44 21.60 -18.72
C LEU A 321 6.74 23.09 -18.58
N GLU A 322 6.33 23.71 -17.47
CA GLU A 322 6.70 25.10 -17.15
C GLU A 322 8.20 25.28 -16.97
N ARG A 323 8.86 24.32 -16.32
CA ARG A 323 10.32 24.30 -16.16
C ARG A 323 11.02 24.18 -17.50
N ALA A 324 10.58 23.29 -18.39
CA ALA A 324 11.14 23.13 -19.73
C ALA A 324 11.01 24.45 -20.54
N VAL A 325 9.84 25.09 -20.51
CA VAL A 325 9.62 26.40 -21.15
C VAL A 325 10.53 27.47 -20.56
N SER A 326 10.62 27.54 -19.23
CA SER A 326 11.44 28.54 -18.52
C SER A 326 12.93 28.37 -18.78
N ASN A 327 13.39 27.13 -18.95
CA ASN A 327 14.76 26.79 -19.32
C ASN A 327 15.06 26.97 -20.82
N GLY A 328 14.05 27.33 -21.62
CA GLY A 328 14.22 27.67 -23.03
C GLY A 328 14.30 26.48 -23.97
N VAL A 329 13.84 25.30 -23.53
CA VAL A 329 13.77 24.07 -24.33
C VAL A 329 13.03 24.35 -25.65
N LYS A 330 13.53 23.74 -26.73
CA LYS A 330 13.00 23.88 -28.10
C LYS A 330 12.50 22.56 -28.64
N GLU A 331 13.22 21.48 -28.38
CA GLU A 331 12.84 20.12 -28.75
C GLU A 331 12.52 19.36 -27.46
N LEU A 332 11.23 19.11 -27.24
CA LEU A 332 10.73 18.33 -26.12
C LEU A 332 10.30 16.96 -26.62
N ILE A 333 10.92 15.91 -26.09
CA ILE A 333 10.53 14.53 -26.31
C ILE A 333 9.93 14.02 -25.02
N VAL A 334 8.73 13.44 -25.07
CA VAL A 334 8.06 12.89 -23.89
C VAL A 334 8.06 11.38 -23.99
N GLN A 335 8.64 10.70 -23.00
CA GLN A 335 8.56 9.25 -22.85
C GLN A 335 7.64 8.92 -21.68
N PRO A 336 6.37 8.60 -21.92
CA PRO A 336 5.52 8.04 -20.88
C PRO A 336 6.04 6.65 -20.50
N THR A 337 6.21 6.39 -19.21
CA THR A 337 6.50 5.05 -18.69
C THR A 337 5.21 4.33 -18.27
N HIS A 338 4.08 4.69 -18.88
CA HIS A 338 2.81 4.00 -18.67
C HIS A 338 2.84 2.63 -19.34
N LEU A 339 2.03 1.69 -18.84
CA LEU A 339 1.93 0.37 -19.44
C LEU A 339 1.24 0.42 -20.82
N MET A 340 0.27 1.32 -21.00
CA MET A 340 -0.61 1.39 -22.18
C MET A 340 -1.13 2.82 -22.40
N HIS A 341 -1.82 3.03 -23.52
CA HIS A 341 -2.65 4.22 -23.78
C HIS A 341 -3.94 4.17 -22.94
N GLY A 342 -3.79 4.37 -21.63
CA GLY A 342 -4.88 4.40 -20.64
C GLY A 342 -5.29 5.81 -20.24
N ALA A 343 -6.12 5.94 -19.19
CA ALA A 343 -6.58 7.23 -18.67
C ALA A 343 -5.42 8.19 -18.33
N GLU A 344 -4.41 7.71 -17.61
CA GLU A 344 -3.19 8.49 -17.29
C GLU A 344 -2.44 9.02 -18.52
N TYR A 345 -2.45 8.25 -19.61
CA TYR A 345 -1.86 8.69 -20.88
C TYR A 345 -2.71 9.80 -21.51
N ASP A 346 -4.04 9.66 -21.50
CA ASP A 346 -4.95 10.67 -22.03
C ASP A 346 -4.80 12.00 -21.27
N GLU A 347 -4.72 11.97 -19.95
CA GLU A 347 -4.49 13.14 -19.10
C GLU A 347 -3.15 13.83 -19.40
N LEU A 348 -2.08 13.03 -19.56
CA LEU A 348 -0.77 13.55 -20.01
C LEU A 348 -0.89 14.25 -21.36
N MET A 349 -1.58 13.65 -22.33
CA MET A 349 -1.77 14.24 -23.66
C MET A 349 -2.57 15.55 -23.61
N GLU A 350 -3.58 15.62 -22.74
CA GLU A 350 -4.35 16.84 -22.50
C GLU A 350 -3.49 17.95 -21.88
N ALA A 351 -2.64 17.62 -20.91
CA ALA A 351 -1.70 18.56 -20.32
C ALA A 351 -0.70 19.08 -21.37
N LEU A 352 -0.09 18.19 -22.16
CA LEU A 352 0.88 18.55 -23.20
C LEU A 352 0.31 19.48 -24.26
N LYS A 353 -0.94 19.28 -24.65
CA LYS A 353 -1.63 20.13 -25.65
C LYS A 353 -1.67 21.61 -25.24
N LYS A 354 -1.71 21.92 -23.94
CA LYS A 354 -1.67 23.31 -23.43
C LYS A 354 -0.31 23.98 -23.66
N TYR A 355 0.75 23.20 -23.83
CA TYR A 355 2.14 23.66 -23.93
C TYR A 355 2.77 23.51 -25.32
N GLU A 356 2.18 22.70 -26.21
CA GLU A 356 2.75 22.37 -27.52
C GLU A 356 3.27 23.57 -28.31
N SER A 357 2.49 24.67 -28.35
CA SER A 357 2.87 25.91 -29.05
C SER A 357 4.06 26.68 -28.46
N LYS A 358 4.53 26.32 -27.26
CA LYS A 358 5.67 26.96 -26.59
C LYS A 358 7.02 26.32 -26.99
N PHE A 359 6.98 25.16 -27.64
CA PHE A 359 8.16 24.45 -28.13
C PHE A 359 8.25 24.52 -29.66
N THR A 360 9.44 24.33 -30.21
CA THR A 360 9.64 24.22 -31.67
C THR A 360 9.21 22.84 -32.17
N LYS A 361 9.48 21.80 -31.38
CA LYS A 361 9.11 20.41 -31.64
C LYS A 361 8.68 19.77 -30.33
N VAL A 362 7.52 19.11 -30.36
CA VAL A 362 7.06 18.19 -29.32
C VAL A 362 6.81 16.85 -29.98
N ALA A 363 7.31 15.77 -29.38
CA ALA A 363 6.98 14.42 -29.81
C ALA A 363 6.79 13.52 -28.60
N VAL A 364 5.82 12.62 -28.67
CA VAL A 364 5.48 11.69 -27.58
C VAL A 364 5.74 10.27 -28.06
N ALA A 365 6.56 9.54 -27.31
CA ALA A 365 6.89 8.15 -27.59
C ALA A 365 5.77 7.20 -27.16
N GLU A 366 5.83 5.96 -27.67
CA GLU A 366 4.88 4.92 -27.29
C GLU A 366 5.04 4.50 -25.80
N PRO A 367 3.92 4.17 -25.12
CA PRO A 367 3.93 3.44 -23.84
C PRO A 367 4.43 2.00 -24.00
N LEU A 368 4.70 1.32 -22.87
CA LEU A 368 5.44 0.06 -22.84
C LEU A 368 4.86 -1.07 -23.72
N LEU A 369 3.55 -1.27 -23.70
CA LEU A 369 2.88 -2.32 -24.49
C LEU A 369 2.46 -1.85 -25.89
N GLY A 370 2.88 -0.66 -26.30
CA GLY A 370 2.51 -0.03 -27.57
C GLY A 370 0.99 0.12 -27.74
N GLU A 371 0.53 0.08 -28.99
CA GLU A 371 -0.89 0.27 -29.33
C GLU A 371 -1.83 -0.72 -28.63
N VAL A 372 -2.96 -0.20 -28.15
CA VAL A 372 -4.07 -0.99 -27.60
C VAL A 372 -4.91 -1.52 -28.75
N GLY A 373 -5.01 -2.84 -28.88
CA GLY A 373 -5.85 -3.46 -29.89
C GLY A 373 -7.33 -3.42 -29.54
N LYS A 374 -8.20 -3.50 -30.55
CA LYS A 374 -9.67 -3.49 -30.39
C LYS A 374 -10.27 -4.66 -29.60
N ASP A 375 -9.54 -5.78 -29.49
CA ASP A 375 -9.96 -7.00 -28.82
C ASP A 375 -8.73 -7.81 -28.36
N ALA A 376 -8.94 -8.84 -27.55
CA ALA A 376 -7.88 -9.68 -26.96
C ALA A 376 -6.93 -10.32 -28.00
N THR A 377 -7.38 -10.53 -29.24
CA THR A 377 -6.59 -11.23 -30.27
C THR A 377 -5.55 -10.34 -30.95
N VAL A 378 -5.73 -9.03 -30.85
CA VAL A 378 -4.87 -8.01 -31.47
C VAL A 378 -3.69 -7.72 -30.56
N ILE A 379 -2.55 -8.30 -30.90
CA ILE A 379 -1.27 -8.15 -30.19
C ILE A 379 -0.21 -7.54 -31.12
N ASN A 380 0.83 -6.97 -30.54
CA ASN A 380 1.90 -6.28 -31.25
C ASN A 380 3.29 -6.77 -30.77
N LYS A 381 4.35 -6.21 -31.36
CA LYS A 381 5.72 -6.62 -31.05
C LYS A 381 6.14 -6.22 -29.63
N ASP A 382 5.67 -5.09 -29.13
CA ASP A 382 5.99 -4.59 -27.80
C ASP A 382 5.49 -5.55 -26.72
N LYS A 383 4.24 -6.00 -26.83
CA LYS A 383 3.66 -7.04 -25.96
C LYS A 383 4.47 -8.33 -25.99
N GLU A 384 4.92 -8.78 -27.16
CA GLU A 384 5.78 -9.97 -27.29
C GLU A 384 7.12 -9.77 -26.56
N THR A 385 7.75 -8.60 -26.71
CA THR A 385 9.03 -8.27 -26.06
C THR A 385 8.87 -8.24 -24.55
N VAL A 386 7.85 -7.56 -24.03
CA VAL A 386 7.58 -7.44 -22.59
C VAL A 386 7.23 -8.80 -21.99
N ALA A 387 6.38 -9.58 -22.65
CA ALA A 387 6.02 -10.93 -22.22
C ALA A 387 7.25 -11.83 -22.07
N LYS A 388 8.19 -11.80 -23.02
CA LYS A 388 9.43 -12.57 -22.92
C LYS A 388 10.33 -12.06 -21.80
N ALA A 389 10.49 -10.74 -21.67
CA ALA A 389 11.36 -10.13 -20.69
C ALA A 389 10.91 -10.43 -19.25
N VAL A 390 9.62 -10.23 -18.95
CA VAL A 390 9.08 -10.48 -17.60
C VAL A 390 9.10 -11.97 -17.24
N VAL A 391 8.77 -12.86 -18.19
CA VAL A 391 8.82 -14.31 -17.95
C VAL A 391 10.25 -14.80 -17.75
N ALA A 392 11.21 -14.28 -18.51
CA ALA A 392 12.62 -14.64 -18.34
C ALA A 392 13.15 -14.25 -16.95
N GLU A 393 12.86 -13.04 -16.48
CA GLU A 393 13.25 -12.61 -15.13
C GLU A 393 12.49 -13.38 -14.04
N ALA A 394 11.19 -13.63 -14.20
CA ALA A 394 10.42 -14.41 -13.24
C ALA A 394 10.96 -15.83 -13.05
N VAL A 395 11.27 -16.51 -14.17
CA VAL A 395 11.86 -17.85 -14.20
C VAL A 395 13.24 -17.87 -13.55
N LYS A 396 14.09 -16.88 -13.87
CA LYS A 396 15.44 -16.75 -13.33
C LYS A 396 15.42 -16.51 -11.82
N GLU A 397 14.59 -15.60 -11.34
CA GLU A 397 14.47 -15.30 -9.91
C GLU A 397 13.88 -16.47 -9.12
N ALA A 398 12.94 -17.21 -9.72
CA ALA A 398 12.43 -18.48 -9.18
C ALA A 398 13.42 -19.66 -9.31
N LYS A 399 14.62 -19.42 -9.84
CA LYS A 399 15.73 -20.39 -9.96
C LYS A 399 15.40 -21.60 -10.85
N PHE A 400 14.58 -21.39 -11.88
CA PHE A 400 14.34 -22.39 -12.92
C PHE A 400 15.21 -22.13 -14.16
N ASP A 401 15.62 -23.19 -14.84
CA ASP A 401 16.39 -23.07 -16.09
C ASP A 401 15.55 -22.53 -17.26
N SER A 402 14.23 -22.73 -17.23
CA SER A 402 13.29 -22.32 -18.28
C SER A 402 11.84 -22.36 -17.78
N ILE A 403 10.94 -21.72 -18.54
CA ILE A 403 9.50 -21.78 -18.28
C ILE A 403 8.94 -23.22 -18.36
N ASP A 404 9.48 -24.05 -19.27
CA ASP A 404 9.12 -25.47 -19.39
C ASP A 404 9.58 -26.30 -18.18
N ALA A 405 10.70 -25.91 -17.54
CA ALA A 405 11.17 -26.56 -16.32
C ALA A 405 10.24 -26.24 -15.15
N ALA A 406 9.80 -24.97 -15.04
CA ALA A 406 8.78 -24.57 -14.07
C ALA A 406 7.43 -25.28 -14.34
N GLU A 407 7.01 -25.41 -15.60
CA GLU A 407 5.80 -26.17 -15.98
C GLU A 407 5.89 -27.62 -15.47
N LYS A 408 7.02 -28.29 -15.68
CA LYS A 408 7.25 -29.68 -15.23
C LYS A 408 7.30 -29.83 -13.71
N ASP A 409 7.78 -28.81 -13.00
CA ASP A 409 7.77 -28.76 -11.54
C ASP A 409 6.36 -28.51 -10.97
N GLY A 410 5.40 -28.13 -11.80
CA GLY A 410 4.04 -27.78 -11.39
C GLY A 410 3.92 -26.34 -10.87
N THR A 411 4.86 -25.47 -11.24
CA THR A 411 4.88 -24.05 -10.88
C THR A 411 4.24 -23.18 -11.96
N ALA A 412 3.28 -22.37 -11.56
CA ALA A 412 2.67 -21.31 -12.35
C ALA A 412 3.20 -19.93 -11.94
N PHE A 413 3.30 -19.02 -12.90
CA PHE A 413 3.54 -17.61 -12.68
C PHE A 413 2.27 -16.82 -12.91
N VAL A 414 1.93 -15.95 -11.98
CA VAL A 414 0.79 -15.03 -12.08
C VAL A 414 1.34 -13.62 -12.12
N LEU A 415 1.14 -12.95 -13.24
CA LEU A 415 1.58 -11.58 -13.45
C LEU A 415 0.43 -10.62 -13.16
N MET A 416 0.57 -9.80 -12.13
CA MET A 416 -0.48 -8.94 -11.61
C MET A 416 -0.31 -7.50 -12.10
N GLY A 417 -1.20 -7.04 -12.98
CA GLY A 417 -1.32 -5.63 -13.37
C GLY A 417 -2.20 -4.84 -12.40
N HIS A 418 -2.30 -3.53 -12.63
CA HIS A 418 -3.24 -2.68 -11.89
C HIS A 418 -4.70 -3.00 -12.27
N GLY A 419 -5.02 -3.04 -13.56
CA GLY A 419 -6.40 -2.98 -14.03
C GLY A 419 -6.79 -1.54 -14.35
N THR A 420 -7.87 -1.35 -15.08
CA THR A 420 -8.44 -0.02 -15.34
C THR A 420 -9.87 -0.14 -15.86
N SER A 421 -10.73 0.82 -15.53
CA SER A 421 -12.04 0.98 -16.18
C SER A 421 -11.98 1.58 -17.59
N HIS A 422 -10.80 2.05 -18.00
CA HIS A 422 -10.57 2.52 -19.36
C HIS A 422 -10.68 1.38 -20.38
N THR A 423 -11.08 1.68 -21.61
CA THR A 423 -11.16 0.67 -22.70
C THR A 423 -9.83 -0.04 -23.01
N ALA A 424 -8.72 0.51 -22.51
CA ALA A 424 -7.39 -0.09 -22.61
C ALA A 424 -7.21 -1.35 -21.73
N ASN A 425 -8.14 -1.65 -20.84
CA ASN A 425 -8.11 -2.86 -20.00
C ASN A 425 -7.97 -4.16 -20.79
N VAL A 426 -8.46 -4.19 -22.04
CA VAL A 426 -8.26 -5.29 -22.98
C VAL A 426 -6.78 -5.67 -23.19
N THR A 427 -5.84 -4.77 -22.88
CA THR A 427 -4.40 -5.06 -22.96
C THR A 427 -4.00 -6.22 -22.04
N TYR A 428 -4.68 -6.42 -20.90
CA TYR A 428 -4.39 -7.53 -20.00
C TYR A 428 -4.79 -8.88 -20.63
N SER A 429 -5.94 -8.92 -21.31
CA SER A 429 -6.36 -10.08 -22.11
C SER A 429 -5.46 -10.29 -23.35
N GLN A 430 -4.93 -9.21 -23.94
CA GLN A 430 -3.93 -9.27 -25.03
C GLN A 430 -2.61 -9.84 -24.52
N MET A 431 -2.18 -9.49 -23.31
CA MET A 431 -1.00 -10.08 -22.67
C MET A 431 -1.20 -11.56 -22.41
N GLN A 432 -2.37 -11.99 -21.90
CA GLN A 432 -2.68 -13.41 -21.76
C GLN A 432 -2.61 -14.14 -23.11
N THR A 433 -3.20 -13.56 -24.16
CA THR A 433 -3.14 -14.10 -25.52
C THR A 433 -1.70 -14.18 -26.05
N GLN A 434 -0.86 -13.20 -25.70
CA GLN A 434 0.54 -13.18 -26.07
C GLN A 434 1.33 -14.30 -25.35
N MET A 435 1.05 -14.58 -24.08
CA MET A 435 1.64 -15.70 -23.34
C MET A 435 1.27 -17.04 -24.00
N GLU A 436 0.00 -17.22 -24.35
CA GLU A 436 -0.49 -18.43 -25.03
C GLU A 436 0.19 -18.65 -26.39
N LYS A 437 0.34 -17.58 -27.20
CA LYS A 437 1.05 -17.67 -28.48
C LYS A 437 2.54 -17.96 -28.35
N LEU A 438 3.15 -17.56 -27.23
CA LEU A 438 4.54 -17.91 -26.91
C LEU A 438 4.66 -19.35 -26.37
N GLY A 439 3.54 -20.02 -26.11
CA GLY A 439 3.49 -21.39 -25.58
C GLY A 439 3.65 -21.48 -24.07
N TYR A 440 3.54 -20.36 -23.34
CA TYR A 440 3.69 -20.31 -21.89
C TYR A 440 2.39 -20.75 -21.21
N LYS A 441 2.24 -22.06 -20.99
CA LYS A 441 1.01 -22.66 -20.44
C LYS A 441 0.81 -22.38 -18.95
N ASN A 442 1.90 -22.09 -18.25
CA ASN A 442 1.96 -21.84 -16.81
C ASN A 442 2.11 -20.35 -16.48
N VAL A 443 1.66 -19.45 -17.35
CA VAL A 443 1.67 -18.00 -17.10
C VAL A 443 0.25 -17.44 -17.22
N PHE A 444 -0.18 -16.74 -16.18
CA PHE A 444 -1.53 -16.18 -16.05
C PHE A 444 -1.46 -14.68 -15.79
N ILE A 445 -2.41 -13.93 -16.32
CA ILE A 445 -2.53 -12.49 -16.09
C ILE A 445 -3.69 -12.21 -15.14
N GLY A 446 -3.40 -11.44 -14.11
CA GLY A 446 -4.36 -10.93 -13.13
C GLY A 446 -4.33 -9.42 -13.03
N THR A 447 -5.35 -8.80 -12.45
CA THR A 447 -5.36 -7.36 -12.14
C THR A 447 -5.94 -7.08 -10.77
N VAL A 448 -5.41 -6.08 -10.07
CA VAL A 448 -5.92 -5.63 -8.76
C VAL A 448 -7.39 -5.24 -8.86
N GLU A 449 -7.75 -4.40 -9.83
CA GLU A 449 -9.14 -3.96 -10.04
C GLU A 449 -10.08 -5.07 -10.54
N GLY A 450 -9.53 -6.22 -10.97
CA GLY A 450 -10.31 -7.29 -11.59
C GLY A 450 -10.94 -6.88 -12.93
N GLU A 451 -10.34 -5.91 -13.62
CA GLU A 451 -10.80 -5.42 -14.91
C GLU A 451 -9.73 -5.62 -15.99
N PRO A 452 -9.99 -6.45 -17.02
CA PRO A 452 -11.26 -7.14 -17.35
C PRO A 452 -11.66 -8.25 -16.37
N GLU A 453 -12.96 -8.58 -16.26
CA GLU A 453 -13.53 -9.51 -15.25
C GLU A 453 -12.80 -10.86 -15.17
N GLU A 454 -12.28 -11.37 -16.28
CA GLU A 454 -11.54 -12.64 -16.28
C GLU A 454 -10.17 -12.59 -15.59
N THR A 455 -9.71 -11.41 -15.20
CA THR A 455 -8.41 -11.16 -14.52
C THR A 455 -8.57 -10.96 -13.01
N GLU A 456 -9.80 -10.99 -12.49
CA GLU A 456 -10.08 -10.93 -11.06
C GLU A 456 -9.52 -12.16 -10.33
N LEU A 457 -9.07 -11.95 -9.08
CA LEU A 457 -8.33 -12.91 -8.26
C LEU A 457 -8.98 -14.31 -8.24
N SER A 458 -10.29 -14.40 -7.95
CA SER A 458 -10.98 -15.69 -7.87
C SER A 458 -10.96 -16.45 -9.22
N LYS A 459 -11.08 -15.72 -10.33
CA LYS A 459 -11.01 -16.30 -11.69
C LYS A 459 -9.61 -16.80 -12.02
N VAL A 460 -8.58 -16.06 -11.61
CA VAL A 460 -7.19 -16.47 -11.84
C VAL A 460 -6.86 -17.70 -11.02
N ILE A 461 -7.25 -17.75 -9.73
CA ILE A 461 -7.11 -18.95 -8.88
C ILE A 461 -7.77 -20.16 -9.54
N ASP A 462 -9.01 -20.02 -10.01
CA ASP A 462 -9.75 -21.10 -10.68
C ASP A 462 -9.05 -21.57 -11.96
N LYS A 463 -8.50 -20.65 -12.77
CA LYS A 463 -7.73 -20.98 -13.99
C LYS A 463 -6.46 -21.76 -13.66
N VAL A 464 -5.67 -21.29 -12.69
CA VAL A 464 -4.42 -21.95 -12.28
C VAL A 464 -4.72 -23.35 -11.73
N LYS A 465 -5.75 -23.48 -10.89
CA LYS A 465 -6.23 -24.75 -10.35
C LYS A 465 -6.70 -25.71 -11.44
N ALA A 466 -7.50 -25.23 -12.39
CA ALA A 466 -8.01 -26.04 -13.50
C ALA A 466 -6.88 -26.52 -14.43
N ALA A 467 -5.82 -25.74 -14.57
CA ALA A 467 -4.61 -26.12 -15.31
C ALA A 467 -3.74 -27.15 -14.55
N GLY A 468 -4.02 -27.40 -13.27
CA GLY A 468 -3.38 -28.46 -12.49
C GLY A 468 -2.08 -28.06 -11.79
N TYR A 469 -1.73 -26.77 -11.76
CA TYR A 469 -0.54 -26.28 -11.06
C TYR A 469 -0.74 -26.29 -9.54
N LYS A 470 0.36 -26.52 -8.81
CA LYS A 470 0.37 -26.69 -7.35
C LYS A 470 1.24 -25.68 -6.63
N LYS A 471 2.11 -24.98 -7.34
CA LYS A 471 2.91 -23.89 -6.80
C LYS A 471 2.66 -22.65 -7.63
N VAL A 472 2.64 -21.49 -6.97
CA VAL A 472 2.37 -20.21 -7.62
C VAL A 472 3.46 -19.21 -7.24
N VAL A 473 3.93 -18.47 -8.24
CA VAL A 473 4.80 -17.30 -8.06
C VAL A 473 4.04 -16.07 -8.55
N LEU A 474 3.75 -15.15 -7.64
CA LEU A 474 3.13 -13.85 -7.93
C LEU A 474 4.22 -12.84 -8.29
N ARG A 475 4.02 -12.07 -9.37
CA ARG A 475 4.95 -11.02 -9.81
C ARG A 475 4.19 -9.82 -10.40
N PRO A 476 4.63 -8.57 -10.18
CA PRO A 476 4.01 -7.41 -10.80
C PRO A 476 4.14 -7.40 -12.33
N LEU A 477 3.06 -7.01 -13.01
CA LEU A 477 3.02 -6.52 -14.38
C LEU A 477 2.81 -4.99 -14.36
N MET A 478 3.65 -4.31 -13.59
CA MET A 478 3.64 -2.86 -13.40
C MET A 478 5.06 -2.34 -13.53
N VAL A 479 5.22 -1.09 -13.97
CA VAL A 479 6.57 -0.52 -14.21
C VAL A 479 7.37 -0.43 -12.92
N VAL A 480 6.72 -0.09 -11.83
CA VAL A 480 7.28 -0.09 -10.48
C VAL A 480 6.66 -1.21 -9.65
N ALA A 481 7.41 -1.77 -8.72
CA ALA A 481 6.85 -2.53 -7.61
C ALA A 481 6.56 -1.58 -6.43
N GLY A 482 5.47 -0.83 -6.56
CA GLY A 482 5.01 0.13 -5.54
C GLY A 482 4.00 -0.50 -4.58
N ASP A 483 3.06 0.30 -4.11
CA ASP A 483 2.11 -0.07 -3.07
C ASP A 483 1.31 -1.35 -3.40
N HIS A 484 0.66 -1.39 -4.56
CA HIS A 484 -0.06 -2.58 -5.03
C HIS A 484 0.77 -3.87 -5.07
N ALA A 485 2.07 -3.77 -5.36
CA ALA A 485 2.94 -4.94 -5.35
C ALA A 485 3.26 -5.43 -3.94
N ASN A 486 3.37 -4.51 -2.97
CA ASN A 486 3.75 -4.83 -1.60
C ASN A 486 2.53 -5.22 -0.75
N ASN A 487 1.38 -4.57 -0.95
CA ASN A 487 0.18 -4.80 -0.15
C ASN A 487 -0.79 -5.73 -0.88
N ASP A 488 -1.39 -5.27 -1.99
CA ASP A 488 -2.43 -6.06 -2.66
C ASP A 488 -1.90 -7.38 -3.23
N MET A 489 -0.65 -7.46 -3.66
CA MET A 489 -0.11 -8.71 -4.18
C MET A 489 0.43 -9.61 -3.07
N ALA A 490 1.21 -9.05 -2.16
CA ALA A 490 2.15 -9.78 -1.31
C ALA A 490 2.00 -9.47 0.18
N GLY A 491 1.07 -8.59 0.53
CA GLY A 491 0.77 -8.24 1.92
C GLY A 491 0.15 -9.42 2.66
N ASP A 492 0.10 -9.29 3.97
CA ASP A 492 -0.45 -10.31 4.85
C ASP A 492 -1.94 -10.12 5.13
N ASP A 493 -2.54 -9.04 4.62
CA ASP A 493 -3.98 -8.81 4.68
C ASP A 493 -4.79 -9.89 3.96
N ASP A 494 -5.98 -10.21 4.48
CA ASP A 494 -6.87 -11.26 3.96
C ASP A 494 -7.29 -11.06 2.49
N ASP A 495 -7.29 -9.82 2.01
CA ASP A 495 -7.65 -9.44 0.64
C ASP A 495 -6.46 -9.35 -0.31
N SER A 496 -5.23 -9.59 0.17
CA SER A 496 -4.07 -9.70 -0.71
C SER A 496 -4.17 -10.93 -1.63
N TRP A 497 -3.53 -10.86 -2.79
CA TRP A 497 -3.46 -11.98 -3.72
C TRP A 497 -2.77 -13.18 -3.08
N LYS A 498 -1.66 -12.97 -2.37
CA LYS A 498 -0.97 -14.02 -1.61
C LYS A 498 -1.96 -14.74 -0.69
N SER A 499 -2.65 -14.01 0.17
CA SER A 499 -3.63 -14.55 1.11
C SER A 499 -4.77 -15.27 0.40
N GLY A 500 -5.29 -14.72 -0.70
CA GLY A 500 -6.34 -15.35 -1.50
C GLY A 500 -5.92 -16.68 -2.13
N PHE A 501 -4.69 -16.77 -2.65
CA PHE A 501 -4.13 -18.03 -3.15
C PHE A 501 -3.92 -19.04 -2.03
N GLU A 502 -3.41 -18.63 -0.86
CA GLU A 502 -3.21 -19.52 0.29
C GLU A 502 -4.54 -20.04 0.87
N ALA A 503 -5.51 -19.15 1.08
CA ALA A 503 -6.85 -19.46 1.58
C ALA A 503 -7.64 -20.42 0.67
N SER A 504 -7.28 -20.49 -0.61
CA SER A 504 -7.87 -21.44 -1.56
C SER A 504 -7.58 -22.91 -1.18
N GLY A 505 -6.53 -23.18 -0.41
CA GLY A 505 -6.10 -24.53 -0.02
C GLY A 505 -5.71 -25.44 -1.20
N ALA A 506 -5.56 -24.89 -2.42
CA ALA A 506 -5.28 -25.66 -3.63
C ALA A 506 -3.79 -25.73 -3.98
N PHE A 507 -2.98 -24.87 -3.37
CA PHE A 507 -1.56 -24.67 -3.67
C PHE A 507 -0.70 -25.08 -2.48
N GLU A 508 0.38 -25.79 -2.78
CA GLU A 508 1.39 -26.25 -1.82
C GLU A 508 2.36 -25.13 -1.43
N LYS A 509 2.52 -24.13 -2.31
CA LYS A 509 3.41 -23.01 -2.11
C LYS A 509 2.94 -21.79 -2.91
N VAL A 510 2.97 -20.63 -2.26
CA VAL A 510 2.76 -19.32 -2.87
C VAL A 510 3.99 -18.47 -2.56
N ASP A 511 4.71 -18.04 -3.57
CA ASP A 511 5.86 -17.13 -3.45
C ASP A 511 5.54 -15.80 -4.13
N CYS A 512 6.16 -14.71 -3.66
CA CYS A 512 6.05 -13.40 -4.28
C CYS A 512 7.42 -12.90 -4.76
N GLN A 513 7.43 -12.22 -5.91
CA GLN A 513 8.61 -11.53 -6.45
C GLN A 513 8.30 -10.05 -6.57
N ILE A 514 8.87 -9.23 -5.68
CA ILE A 514 8.58 -7.79 -5.61
C ILE A 514 9.59 -7.02 -6.44
N SER A 515 9.35 -6.95 -7.75
CA SER A 515 10.24 -6.26 -8.69
C SER A 515 9.48 -5.75 -9.90
N GLY A 516 9.61 -4.44 -10.19
CA GLY A 516 8.95 -3.78 -11.29
C GLY A 516 9.49 -4.18 -12.66
N LEU A 517 8.76 -3.82 -13.72
CA LEU A 517 9.23 -3.99 -15.10
C LEU A 517 10.35 -3.01 -15.46
N GLY A 518 10.41 -1.84 -14.82
CA GLY A 518 11.34 -0.76 -15.15
C GLY A 518 12.81 -1.09 -14.91
N ARG A 519 13.13 -2.00 -13.97
CA ARG A 519 14.50 -2.50 -13.77
C ARG A 519 14.94 -3.57 -14.77
N ILE A 520 14.04 -4.09 -15.61
CA ILE A 520 14.39 -5.15 -16.58
C ILE A 520 15.08 -4.51 -17.79
N ALA A 521 16.32 -4.91 -18.08
CA ALA A 521 17.14 -4.31 -19.13
C ALA A 521 16.46 -4.33 -20.52
N ASP A 522 15.76 -5.42 -20.88
CA ASP A 522 15.03 -5.51 -22.15
C ASP A 522 13.81 -4.57 -22.20
N VAL A 523 13.20 -4.25 -21.05
CA VAL A 523 12.12 -3.25 -20.94
C VAL A 523 12.69 -1.84 -21.06
N GLN A 524 13.80 -1.54 -20.38
CA GLN A 524 14.49 -0.25 -20.51
C GLN A 524 14.90 0.02 -21.97
N LYS A 525 15.42 -1.03 -22.64
CA LYS A 525 15.77 -0.95 -24.05
C LYS A 525 14.55 -0.66 -24.94
N LEU A 526 13.39 -1.22 -24.64
CA LEU A 526 12.17 -0.95 -25.39
C LEU A 526 11.75 0.52 -25.27
N TYR A 527 11.81 1.12 -24.08
CA TYR A 527 11.58 2.56 -23.91
C TYR A 527 12.59 3.42 -24.67
N VAL A 528 13.87 3.03 -24.68
CA VAL A 528 14.89 3.70 -25.51
C VAL A 528 14.50 3.62 -26.99
N GLU A 529 14.07 2.46 -27.49
CA GLU A 529 13.66 2.29 -28.88
C GLU A 529 12.41 3.14 -29.24
N HIS A 530 11.42 3.21 -28.34
CA HIS A 530 10.24 4.06 -28.50
C HIS A 530 10.60 5.55 -28.55
N THR A 531 11.45 6.01 -27.63
CA THR A 531 11.97 7.39 -27.63
C THR A 531 12.74 7.69 -28.93
N GLY A 532 13.61 6.78 -29.36
CA GLY A 532 14.37 6.93 -30.60
C GLY A 532 13.52 6.96 -31.87
N ALA A 533 12.33 6.36 -31.84
CA ALA A 533 11.41 6.40 -32.97
C ALA A 533 10.88 7.82 -33.25
N VAL A 534 10.77 8.66 -32.22
CA VAL A 534 10.18 10.01 -32.30
C VAL A 534 11.21 11.15 -32.31
N ILE A 535 12.47 10.89 -31.95
CA ILE A 535 13.58 11.85 -32.07
C ILE A 535 13.93 12.19 -33.53
N LYS A 536 13.59 11.30 -34.48
CA LYS A 536 14.04 11.35 -35.89
C LYS A 536 13.85 12.69 -36.60
#